data_AF-A0A5J4P6E1-F1
#
_entry.id   AF-A0A5J4P6E1-F1
#
_cell.length_a   1.000
_cell.length_b   1.000
_cell.length_c   1.000
_cell.angle_alpha   90.00
_cell.angle_beta   90.00
_cell.angle_gamma   90.00
#
_symmetry.space_group_name_H-M   'P 1'
#
loop_
_entity.id
_entity.type
_entity.pdbx_description
1 polymer ?
#
loop_
_entity_poly.entity_id
_entity_poly.type
_entity_poly.pdbx_seq_one_letter_code
_entity_poly.pdbx_strand_id
1 'polypeptide(L)'
;MEVDEGFFTTEIVLEEKNDKLKRGAGTQAKTKVLIMAESTPTFPTKESQKPKQVGHIKMVVIPNLKAAIIDGEAVNAISSGASIVSDATSSHKNFANEFPEVI
;
A
#
# COMPACT_ATOMS: atom_id res chain seq x y z
N MET A 1 4.80 9.27 -5.42
CA MET A 1 3.88 8.14 -5.17
C MET A 1 3.87 7.86 -3.68
N GLU A 2 2.69 7.60 -3.13
CA GLU A 2 2.52 7.14 -1.75
C GLU A 2 2.02 5.70 -1.78
N VAL A 3 2.62 4.83 -0.97
CA VAL A 3 2.30 3.39 -0.94
C VAL A 3 1.94 2.98 0.49
N ASP A 4 0.81 2.29 0.64
CA ASP A 4 0.24 1.86 1.93
C ASP A 4 -0.55 0.56 1.78
N GLU A 5 -0.95 -0.07 2.89
CA GLU A 5 -1.73 -1.30 2.91
C GLU A 5 -3.14 -1.09 3.49
N GLY A 6 -4.15 -1.58 2.76
CA GLY A 6 -5.55 -1.60 3.18
C GLY A 6 -6.03 -2.99 3.56
N PHE A 7 -7.05 -3.04 4.41
CA PHE A 7 -7.73 -4.29 4.79
C PHE A 7 -9.24 -4.13 4.81
N PHE A 8 -9.96 -4.94 4.02
CA PHE A 8 -11.41 -5.02 4.09
C PHE A 8 -11.88 -6.41 4.52
N THR A 9 -12.99 -6.46 5.24
CA THR A 9 -13.58 -7.72 5.71
C THR A 9 -14.22 -8.44 4.53
N THR A 10 -13.90 -9.71 4.36
CA THR A 10 -14.50 -10.57 3.34
C THR A 10 -15.14 -11.79 4.00
N GLU A 11 -16.08 -12.41 3.29
CA GLU A 11 -16.60 -13.70 3.75
C GLU A 11 -15.46 -14.73 3.78
N ILE A 12 -15.43 -15.49 4.86
CA ILE A 12 -14.49 -16.57 5.08
C ILE A 12 -15.15 -17.84 4.55
N VAL A 13 -14.39 -18.69 3.87
CA VAL A 13 -14.90 -19.96 3.36
C VAL A 13 -15.46 -20.79 4.53
N LEU A 14 -16.60 -21.45 4.32
CA LEU A 14 -17.33 -22.17 5.38
C LEU A 14 -16.46 -23.18 6.13
N GLU A 15 -15.49 -23.77 5.44
CA GLU A 15 -14.51 -24.72 5.98
C GLU A 15 -13.58 -24.09 7.03
N GLU A 16 -13.17 -22.84 6.83
CA GLU A 16 -12.30 -22.09 7.76
C GLU A 16 -13.09 -21.40 8.88
N LYS A 17 -14.42 -21.40 8.80
CA LYS A 17 -15.30 -20.72 9.77
C LYS A 17 -15.32 -21.39 11.14
N ASN A 18 -15.01 -22.69 11.19
CA ASN A 18 -14.89 -23.45 12.44
C ASN A 18 -13.48 -23.35 13.05
N ASP A 19 -12.50 -22.81 12.33
CA ASP A 19 -11.15 -22.63 12.84
C ASP A 19 -11.05 -21.41 13.76
N LYS A 20 -10.09 -21.46 14.69
CA LYS A 20 -9.80 -20.32 15.57
C LYS A 20 -9.16 -19.18 14.74
N LEU A 21 -9.98 -18.23 14.32
CA LEU A 21 -9.53 -17.08 13.54
C LEU A 21 -8.54 -16.20 14.33
N LYS A 22 -7.45 -15.82 13.68
CA LYS A 22 -6.50 -14.85 14.22
C LYS A 22 -7.12 -13.45 14.19
N ARG A 23 -6.76 -12.57 15.13
CA ARG A 23 -7.18 -11.15 15.12
C ARG A 23 -6.06 -10.28 14.52
N GLY A 24 -6.41 -9.08 14.02
CA GLY A 24 -5.46 -8.10 13.49
C GLY A 24 -5.19 -8.22 11.98
N ALA A 25 -4.16 -7.55 11.47
CA ALA A 25 -3.80 -7.47 10.04
C ALA A 25 -3.53 -8.85 9.39
N GLY A 26 -3.10 -9.83 10.18
CA GLY A 26 -2.88 -11.21 9.75
C GLY A 26 -4.11 -12.11 9.84
N THR A 27 -5.30 -11.57 10.12
CA THR A 27 -6.53 -12.38 10.18
C THR A 27 -6.86 -12.97 8.81
N GLN A 28 -7.38 -14.20 8.80
CA GLN A 28 -7.90 -14.85 7.60
C GLN A 28 -9.21 -14.20 7.11
N ALA A 29 -9.93 -13.48 7.98
CA ALA A 29 -11.20 -12.83 7.66
C ALA A 29 -11.07 -11.49 6.91
N LYS A 30 -9.85 -11.06 6.57
CA LYS A 30 -9.58 -9.79 5.89
C LYS A 30 -8.76 -10.02 4.63
N THR A 31 -9.29 -9.48 3.54
CA THR A 31 -8.54 -9.33 2.30
C THR A 31 -7.59 -8.15 2.41
N LYS A 32 -6.39 -8.32 1.86
CA LYS A 32 -5.27 -7.40 1.94
C LYS A 32 -5.14 -6.69 0.61
N VAL A 33 -4.87 -5.39 0.65
CA VAL A 33 -4.84 -4.53 -0.54
C VAL A 33 -3.59 -3.68 -0.48
N LEU A 34 -2.83 -3.67 -1.57
CA LEU A 34 -1.81 -2.66 -1.80
C LEU A 34 -2.46 -1.41 -2.39
N ILE A 35 -2.26 -0.27 -1.77
CA ILE A 35 -2.79 1.03 -2.20
C ILE A 35 -1.62 1.86 -2.69
N MET A 36 -1.72 2.38 -3.92
CA MET A 36 -0.73 3.25 -4.52
C MET A 36 -1.42 4.54 -4.97
N ALA A 37 -1.07 5.64 -4.34
CA ALA A 37 -1.62 6.96 -4.63
C ALA A 37 -0.57 7.83 -5.32
N GLU A 38 -0.91 8.30 -6.52
CA GLU A 38 -0.17 9.35 -7.19
C GLU A 38 -0.43 10.69 -6.49
N SER A 39 0.63 11.46 -6.28
CA SER A 39 0.51 12.82 -5.77
C SER A 39 1.48 13.76 -6.46
N THR A 40 1.01 14.98 -6.70
CA THR A 40 1.80 16.08 -7.25
C THR A 40 1.97 17.16 -6.19
N PRO A 41 3.19 17.72 -6.00
CA PRO A 41 3.39 18.88 -5.14
C PRO A 41 2.53 20.05 -5.61
N THR A 42 1.96 20.78 -4.66
CA THR A 42 1.21 22.01 -4.94
C THR A 42 1.76 23.15 -4.11
N PHE A 43 1.58 24.37 -4.60
CA PHE A 43 1.95 25.60 -3.89
C PHE A 43 0.69 26.20 -3.27
N PRO A 44 0.37 25.86 -2.00
CA PRO A 44 -0.85 26.33 -1.37
C PRO A 44 -0.81 27.85 -1.19
N THR A 45 -1.95 28.52 -1.41
CA THR A 45 -2.09 29.97 -1.20
C THR A 45 -2.57 30.32 0.20
N LYS A 46 -3.03 29.32 0.96
CA LYS A 46 -3.50 29.44 2.35
C LYS A 46 -2.84 28.38 3.21
N GLU A 47 -2.51 28.68 4.46
CA GLU A 47 -1.90 27.72 5.39
C GLU A 47 -2.75 26.47 5.64
N SER A 48 -4.09 26.57 5.51
CA SER A 48 -4.98 25.43 5.69
C SER A 48 -4.94 24.42 4.52
N GLN A 49 -4.38 24.80 3.38
CA GLN A 49 -4.28 23.93 2.21
C GLN A 49 -3.06 23.01 2.31
N LYS A 50 -3.26 21.74 1.95
CA LYS A 50 -2.17 20.77 1.92
C LYS A 50 -1.26 21.02 0.70
N PRO A 51 0.08 20.91 0.85
CA PRO A 51 1.04 21.15 -0.23
C PRO A 51 1.18 19.97 -1.21
N LYS A 52 0.18 19.09 -1.25
CA LYS A 52 0.13 17.92 -2.14
C LYS A 52 -1.30 17.75 -2.63
N GLN A 53 -1.44 17.38 -3.89
CA GLN A 53 -2.71 17.01 -4.49
C GLN A 53 -2.65 15.55 -4.93
N VAL A 54 -3.66 14.77 -4.56
CA VAL A 54 -3.81 13.37 -4.99
C VAL A 54 -4.35 13.34 -6.41
N GLY A 55 -3.75 12.50 -7.25
CA GLY A 55 -4.19 12.19 -8.60
C GLY A 55 -4.88 10.83 -8.66
N HIS A 56 -4.26 9.87 -9.35
CA HIS A 56 -4.80 8.52 -9.50
C HIS A 56 -4.52 7.66 -8.27
N ILE A 57 -5.47 6.79 -7.93
CA ILE A 57 -5.31 5.77 -6.89
C ILE A 57 -5.49 4.41 -7.55
N LYS A 58 -4.48 3.55 -7.41
CA LYS A 58 -4.55 2.15 -7.82
C LYS A 58 -4.57 1.26 -6.57
N MET A 59 -5.53 0.36 -6.52
CA MET A 59 -5.68 -0.60 -5.43
C MET A 59 -5.61 -2.01 -6.01
N VAL A 60 -4.71 -2.83 -5.46
CA VAL A 60 -4.49 -4.20 -5.93
C VAL A 60 -4.68 -5.16 -4.75
N VAL A 61 -5.52 -6.18 -4.94
CA VAL A 61 -5.68 -7.24 -3.94
C VAL A 61 -4.43 -8.11 -3.95
N ILE A 62 -3.79 -8.28 -2.78
CA ILE A 62 -2.57 -9.06 -2.63
C ILE A 62 -2.80 -10.28 -1.73
N PRO A 63 -2.14 -11.42 -2.03
CA PRO A 63 -2.33 -12.64 -1.26
C PRO A 63 -1.75 -12.55 0.16
N ASN A 64 -0.70 -11.74 0.38
CA ASN A 64 -0.06 -11.54 1.67
C ASN A 64 0.81 -10.27 1.70
N LEU A 65 1.22 -9.83 2.89
CA LEU A 65 2.04 -8.63 3.12
C LEU A 65 3.56 -8.89 3.03
N LYS A 66 4.00 -9.94 2.32
CA LYS A 66 5.44 -10.17 2.18
C LYS A 66 6.01 -9.11 1.24
N ALA A 67 7.18 -8.56 1.60
CA ALA A 67 7.88 -7.57 0.80
C ALA A 67 8.01 -8.00 -0.67
N ALA A 68 8.43 -9.25 -0.93
CA ALA A 68 8.56 -9.77 -2.30
C ALA A 68 7.29 -9.67 -3.16
N ILE A 69 6.10 -9.76 -2.56
CA ILE A 69 4.83 -9.58 -3.28
C ILE A 69 4.56 -8.10 -3.52
N ILE A 70 4.72 -7.29 -2.48
CA ILE A 70 4.48 -5.85 -2.54
C ILE A 70 5.45 -5.17 -3.52
N ASP A 71 6.73 -5.52 -3.47
CA ASP A 71 7.77 -5.03 -4.38
C ASP A 71 7.43 -5.36 -5.83
N GLY A 72 7.02 -6.61 -6.09
CA GLY A 72 6.64 -7.04 -7.44
C GLY A 72 5.42 -6.28 -7.98
N GLU A 73 4.39 -6.10 -7.17
CA GLU A 73 3.21 -5.32 -7.56
C GLU A 73 3.52 -3.83 -7.75
N ALA A 74 4.38 -3.26 -6.89
CA ALA A 74 4.80 -1.87 -6.97
C ALA A 74 5.62 -1.61 -8.24
N VAL A 75 6.62 -2.43 -8.55
CA VAL A 75 7.46 -2.30 -9.77
C VAL A 75 6.63 -2.45 -11.05
N ASN A 76 5.61 -3.30 -11.03
CA ASN A 76 4.70 -3.46 -12.17
C ASN A 76 3.72 -2.28 -12.34
N ALA A 77 3.41 -1.55 -11.27
CA ALA A 77 2.39 -0.51 -11.27
C ALA A 77 2.94 0.91 -11.30
N ILE A 78 4.18 1.11 -10.83
CA ILE A 78 4.82 2.41 -10.64
C ILE A 78 5.96 2.55 -11.64
N SER A 79 6.09 3.72 -12.25
CA SER A 79 7.23 4.01 -13.13
C SER A 79 8.52 4.08 -12.33
N SER A 80 9.61 3.50 -12.83
CA SER A 80 10.92 3.48 -12.13
C SER A 80 11.50 4.87 -11.83
N GLY A 81 11.11 5.90 -12.58
CA GLY A 81 11.48 7.28 -12.32
C GLY A 81 10.62 7.99 -11.26
N ALA A 82 9.58 7.36 -10.75
CA ALA A 82 8.71 7.94 -9.74
C ALA A 82 9.31 7.77 -8.34
N SER A 83 9.28 8.83 -7.54
CA SER A 83 9.68 8.73 -6.14
C SER A 83 8.60 8.12 -5.28
N ILE A 84 9.00 7.25 -4.36
CA ILE A 84 8.09 6.59 -3.41
C ILE A 84 8.25 7.19 -2.02
N VAL A 85 7.11 7.36 -1.36
CA VAL A 85 6.96 7.60 0.07
C VAL A 85 6.14 6.45 0.62
N SER A 86 6.69 5.73 1.59
CA SER A 86 5.98 4.68 2.30
C SER A 86 6.26 4.84 3.80
N ASP A 87 5.53 4.09 4.62
CA ASP A 87 5.99 3.87 5.98
C ASP A 87 7.19 2.90 5.97
N ALA A 88 8.07 3.01 6.98
CA ALA A 88 9.27 2.17 7.09
C ALA A 88 8.95 0.78 7.68
N THR A 89 7.77 0.24 7.38
CA THR A 89 7.36 -1.08 7.87
C THR A 89 8.19 -2.20 7.25
N SER A 90 8.12 -3.39 7.83
CA SER A 90 8.88 -4.55 7.35
C SER A 90 8.54 -4.96 5.91
N SER A 91 7.33 -4.66 5.45
CA SER A 91 6.86 -4.93 4.09
C SER A 91 7.47 -4.01 3.05
N HIS A 92 7.88 -2.78 3.42
CA HIS A 92 8.30 -1.73 2.48
C HIS A 92 9.81 -1.50 2.44
N LYS A 93 10.60 -2.31 3.16
CA LYS A 93 12.05 -2.11 3.32
C LYS A 93 12.87 -2.15 2.02
N ASN A 94 12.32 -2.74 0.96
CA ASN A 94 13.05 -2.96 -0.28
C ASN A 94 12.79 -1.86 -1.32
N PHE A 95 11.86 -0.93 -1.08
CA PHE A 95 11.56 0.13 -2.06
C PHE A 95 12.75 1.02 -2.37
N ALA A 96 13.65 1.25 -1.41
CA ALA A 96 14.91 1.98 -1.62
C ALA A 96 15.81 1.37 -2.71
N ASN A 97 15.68 0.06 -2.98
CA ASN A 97 16.46 -0.62 -4.01
C ASN A 97 15.83 -0.46 -5.41
N GLU A 98 14.53 -0.21 -5.48
CA GLU A 98 13.74 -0.23 -6.72
C GLU A 98 13.35 1.19 -7.18
N PHE A 99 13.26 2.15 -6.26
CA PHE A 99 12.77 3.50 -6.53
C PHE A 99 13.63 4.57 -5.82
N PRO A 100 13.73 5.77 -6.39
CA PRO A 100 14.34 6.90 -5.70
C PRO A 100 13.48 7.34 -4.51
N GLU A 101 14.03 7.31 -3.29
CA GLU A 101 13.35 7.81 -2.10
C GLU A 101 13.36 9.35 -2.06
N VAL A 102 12.27 9.94 -1.56
CA VAL A 102 12.22 11.35 -1.20
C VAL A 102 12.42 11.46 0.30
N ILE A 103 13.54 12.09 0.70
CA ILE A 103 13.90 12.43 2.09
C ILE A 103 12.89 13.42 2.67
#